data_AF-A0A2E4CYG1-F1
#
_entry.id   AF-A0A2E4CYG1-F1
#
_cell.length_a   1.000
_cell.length_b   1.000
_cell.length_c   1.000
_cell.angle_alpha   90.00
_cell.angle_beta   90.00
_cell.angle_gamma   90.00
#
_symmetry.space_group_name_H-M   'P 1'
#
loop_
_entity.id
_entity.type
_entity.pdbx_description
1 polymer ?
#
loop_
_entity_poly.entity_id
_entity_poly.type
_entity_poly.pdbx_seq_one_letter_code
_entity_poly.pdbx_strand_id
1 'polypeptide(L)'
;MQILDPLWVFWTSIILIFMGVSMHRMGPSFKRANFGFPILGLGLLFPLIPSLEFPAPESEIIDSLVSSFPWLFCASVGTMMILRGSPNYGDSNSLAITFGWISIGASCILAIPILSELDSSQAIEGISAIFGFAVGILPFIAGILLSERGSSIDGESAPLSEEEEKLVQTILVRRIGGE
;
A
#
# COMPACT_ATOMS: atom_id res chain seq x y z
N MET A 1 32.41 -2.03 -15.10
CA MET A 1 32.21 -0.82 -14.28
C MET A 1 30.89 -1.02 -13.54
N GLN A 2 30.94 -1.60 -12.35
CA GLN A 2 29.75 -1.89 -11.54
C GLN A 2 29.45 -0.60 -10.77
N ILE A 3 28.51 0.20 -11.27
CA ILE A 3 28.28 1.58 -10.79
C ILE A 3 27.38 1.59 -9.54
N LEU A 4 26.68 0.49 -9.25
CA LEU A 4 25.91 0.31 -8.03
C LEU A 4 26.18 -1.05 -7.41
N ASP A 5 26.51 -1.02 -6.12
CA ASP A 5 26.57 -2.19 -5.27
C ASP A 5 25.15 -2.76 -5.06
N PRO A 6 24.90 -4.03 -5.40
CA PRO A 6 23.57 -4.64 -5.33
C PRO A 6 22.92 -4.55 -3.94
N LEU A 7 23.71 -4.71 -2.89
CA LEU A 7 23.23 -4.59 -1.52
C LEU A 7 22.59 -3.22 -1.24
N TRP A 8 23.26 -2.14 -1.65
CA TRP A 8 22.73 -0.79 -1.47
C TRP A 8 21.48 -0.55 -2.31
N VAL A 9 21.40 -1.13 -3.52
CA VAL A 9 20.19 -1.06 -4.36
C VAL A 9 19.00 -1.73 -3.67
N PHE A 10 19.21 -2.90 -3.05
CA PHE A 10 18.15 -3.60 -2.33
C PHE A 10 17.60 -2.74 -1.17
N TRP A 11 18.46 -2.25 -0.29
CA TRP A 11 17.99 -1.46 0.86
C TRP A 11 17.41 -0.10 0.46
N THR A 12 17.97 0.57 -0.54
CA THR A 12 17.40 1.82 -1.07
C THR A 12 16.03 1.58 -1.70
N SER A 13 15.83 0.45 -2.37
CA SER A 13 14.51 0.09 -2.91
C SER A 13 13.45 -0.02 -1.83
N ILE A 14 13.77 -0.66 -0.70
CA ILE A 14 12.88 -0.78 0.46
C ILE A 14 12.55 0.59 1.03
N ILE A 15 13.57 1.46 1.21
CA ILE A 15 13.38 2.83 1.69
C ILE A 15 12.45 3.61 0.75
N LEU A 16 12.62 3.49 -0.57
CA LEU A 16 11.76 4.15 -1.56
C LEU A 16 10.32 3.63 -1.48
N ILE A 17 10.11 2.32 -1.29
CA ILE A 17 8.76 1.76 -1.09
C ILE A 17 8.11 2.39 0.15
N PHE A 18 8.79 2.40 1.30
CA PHE A 18 8.27 2.98 2.53
C PHE A 18 8.00 4.49 2.39
N MET A 19 8.90 5.23 1.76
CA MET A 19 8.75 6.66 1.50
C MET A 19 7.56 6.92 0.57
N GLY A 20 7.44 6.15 -0.52
CA GLY A 20 6.35 6.24 -1.47
C GLY A 20 4.99 5.98 -0.84
N VAL A 21 4.85 4.91 -0.04
CA VAL A 21 3.63 4.60 0.72
C VAL A 21 3.29 5.72 1.70
N SER A 22 4.28 6.20 2.45
CA SER A 22 4.09 7.27 3.44
C SER A 22 3.64 8.57 2.79
N MET A 23 4.23 8.94 1.65
CA MET A 23 3.84 10.13 0.88
C MET A 23 2.47 9.97 0.22
N HIS A 24 2.14 8.79 -0.30
CA HIS A 24 0.86 8.53 -0.93
C HIS A 24 -0.31 8.64 0.05
N ARG A 25 -0.10 8.27 1.32
CA ARG A 25 -1.10 8.41 2.39
C ARG A 25 -1.22 9.83 2.96
N MET A 26 -0.40 10.79 2.52
CA MET A 26 -0.56 12.18 2.94
C MET A 26 -1.84 12.78 2.36
N GLY A 27 -2.50 13.64 3.15
CA GLY A 27 -3.74 14.28 2.73
C GLY A 27 -3.62 15.09 1.44
N PRO A 28 -4.74 15.34 0.75
CA PRO A 28 -4.76 16.01 -0.57
C PRO A 28 -4.24 17.45 -0.55
N SER A 29 -4.11 18.07 0.62
CA SER A 29 -3.50 19.38 0.82
C SER A 29 -1.99 19.40 0.54
N PHE A 30 -1.32 18.25 0.57
CA PHE A 30 0.11 18.15 0.35
C PHE A 30 0.42 17.83 -1.11
N LYS A 31 0.92 18.81 -1.88
CA LYS A 31 1.35 18.62 -3.29
C LYS A 31 2.36 17.48 -3.48
N ARG A 32 3.14 17.16 -2.45
CA ARG A 32 4.12 16.06 -2.45
C ARG A 32 3.47 14.66 -2.49
N ALA A 33 2.20 14.52 -2.11
CA ALA A 33 1.47 13.25 -2.20
C ALA A 33 1.41 12.71 -3.64
N ASN A 34 1.43 13.59 -4.64
CA ASN A 34 1.46 13.24 -6.06
C ASN A 34 2.72 12.45 -6.45
N PHE A 35 3.84 12.62 -5.73
CA PHE A 35 5.07 11.88 -5.96
C PHE A 35 5.11 10.52 -5.25
N GLY A 36 4.17 10.24 -4.33
CA GLY A 36 4.16 8.99 -3.58
C GLY A 36 4.07 7.76 -4.48
N PHE A 37 3.16 7.78 -5.46
CA PHE A 37 2.98 6.66 -6.39
C PHE A 37 4.18 6.44 -7.32
N PRO A 38 4.74 7.47 -7.99
CA PRO A 38 6.00 7.32 -8.74
C PRO A 38 7.17 6.79 -7.92
N ILE A 39 7.36 7.27 -6.68
CA ILE A 39 8.45 6.83 -5.79
C ILE A 39 8.27 5.36 -5.39
N LEU A 40 7.04 4.97 -5.05
CA LEU A 40 6.70 3.58 -4.75
C LEU A 40 7.01 2.68 -5.96
N GLY A 41 6.59 3.08 -7.16
CA GLY A 41 6.85 2.35 -8.40
C GLY A 41 8.35 2.18 -8.67
N LEU A 42 9.16 3.22 -8.46
CA LEU A 42 10.62 3.13 -8.58
C LEU A 42 11.22 2.13 -7.59
N GLY A 43 10.78 2.17 -6.33
CA GLY A 43 11.21 1.22 -5.30
C GLY A 43 10.88 -0.24 -5.65
N LEU A 44 9.74 -0.51 -6.27
CA LEU A 44 9.38 -1.86 -6.72
C LEU A 44 10.20 -2.34 -7.93
N LEU A 45 10.65 -1.43 -8.80
CA LEU A 45 11.34 -1.78 -10.05
C LEU A 45 12.85 -2.00 -9.86
N PHE A 46 13.48 -1.32 -8.90
CA PHE A 46 14.93 -1.40 -8.69
C PHE A 46 15.48 -2.81 -8.38
N PRO A 47 14.83 -3.64 -7.56
CA PRO A 47 15.27 -5.01 -7.32
C PRO A 47 15.12 -5.93 -8.53
N LEU A 48 14.30 -5.55 -9.51
CA LEU A 48 13.98 -6.37 -10.68
C LEU A 48 14.87 -6.09 -11.89
N ILE A 49 15.93 -5.28 -11.72
CA ILE A 49 16.86 -4.97 -12.80
C ILE A 49 17.67 -6.24 -13.13
N PRO A 50 17.57 -6.81 -14.34
CA PRO A 50 18.16 -8.11 -14.68
C PRO A 50 19.70 -8.17 -14.61
N SER A 51 20.37 -7.02 -14.60
CA SER A 51 21.82 -6.93 -14.54
C SER A 51 22.40 -6.92 -13.12
N LEU A 52 21.55 -6.96 -12.09
CA LEU A 52 21.98 -7.01 -10.70
C LEU A 52 21.84 -8.43 -10.15
N GLU A 53 22.97 -8.99 -9.72
CA GLU A 53 23.02 -10.23 -8.95
C GLU A 53 23.09 -9.84 -7.47
N PHE A 54 22.08 -10.26 -6.70
CA PHE A 54 22.03 -10.00 -5.27
C PHE A 54 22.67 -11.18 -4.52
N PRO A 55 23.46 -10.94 -3.46
CA PRO A 55 23.90 -12.01 -2.57
C PRO A 55 22.71 -12.56 -1.76
N ALA A 56 22.87 -13.76 -1.21
CA ALA A 56 21.97 -14.25 -0.17
C ALA A 56 22.21 -13.46 1.13
N PRO A 57 21.15 -13.10 1.89
CA PRO A 57 19.77 -13.57 1.78
C PRO A 57 18.84 -12.74 0.85
N GLU A 58 19.29 -11.60 0.33
CA GLU A 58 18.45 -10.69 -0.46
C GLU A 58 17.91 -11.33 -1.73
N SER A 59 18.71 -12.16 -2.40
CA SER A 59 18.27 -12.91 -3.58
C SER A 59 17.09 -13.85 -3.29
N GLU A 60 17.09 -14.53 -2.14
CA GLU A 60 16.00 -15.45 -1.75
C GLU A 60 14.69 -14.69 -1.53
N ILE A 61 14.78 -13.48 -0.98
CA ILE A 61 13.61 -12.59 -0.80
C ILE A 61 13.05 -12.17 -2.16
N ILE A 62 13.92 -11.78 -3.10
CA ILE A 62 13.51 -11.38 -4.45
C ILE A 62 12.89 -12.56 -5.19
N ASP A 63 13.49 -13.75 -5.13
CA ASP A 63 12.96 -14.96 -5.77
C ASP A 63 11.61 -15.36 -5.18
N SER A 64 11.44 -15.26 -3.86
CA SER A 64 10.17 -15.47 -3.17
C SER A 64 9.10 -14.45 -3.59
N LEU A 65 9.48 -13.17 -3.76
CA LEU A 65 8.60 -12.11 -4.22
C LEU A 65 8.15 -12.34 -5.67
N VAL A 66 9.09 -12.66 -6.57
CA VAL A 66 8.83 -12.88 -8.00
C VAL A 66 7.97 -14.13 -8.22
N SER A 67 8.27 -15.23 -7.52
CA SER A 67 7.47 -16.46 -7.58
C SER A 67 6.05 -16.24 -7.02
N SER A 68 5.90 -15.40 -6.00
CA SER A 68 4.59 -15.07 -5.40
C SER A 68 3.78 -14.04 -6.19
N PHE A 69 4.42 -13.27 -7.08
CA PHE A 69 3.79 -12.16 -7.80
C PHE A 69 2.54 -12.56 -8.59
N PRO A 70 2.50 -13.67 -9.36
CA PRO A 70 1.34 -14.01 -10.19
C PRO A 70 0.06 -14.23 -9.37
N TRP A 71 0.15 -14.97 -8.26
CA TRP A 71 -1.03 -15.22 -7.44
C TRP A 71 -1.43 -13.96 -6.66
N LEU A 72 -0.48 -13.21 -6.09
CA LEU A 72 -0.73 -11.95 -5.40
C LEU A 72 -1.41 -10.91 -6.31
N PHE A 73 -0.96 -10.82 -7.56
CA PHE A 73 -1.55 -9.96 -8.57
C PHE A 73 -3.02 -10.35 -8.84
N CYS A 74 -3.28 -11.63 -9.10
CA CYS A 74 -4.63 -12.13 -9.31
C CYS A 74 -5.55 -11.93 -8.09
N ALA A 75 -5.04 -12.13 -6.87
CA ALA A 75 -5.79 -11.87 -5.63
C ALA A 75 -6.13 -10.38 -5.49
N SER A 76 -5.15 -9.50 -5.75
CA SER A 76 -5.31 -8.05 -5.61
C SER A 76 -6.31 -7.51 -6.63
N VAL A 77 -6.17 -7.89 -7.90
CA VAL A 77 -7.10 -7.52 -8.98
C VAL A 77 -8.50 -8.05 -8.68
N GLY A 78 -8.62 -9.32 -8.29
CA GLY A 78 -9.91 -9.93 -7.97
C GLY A 78 -10.62 -9.22 -6.82
N THR A 79 -9.89 -8.94 -5.73
CA THR A 79 -10.40 -8.19 -4.58
C THR A 79 -10.86 -6.80 -4.98
N MET A 80 -10.05 -6.08 -5.76
CA MET A 80 -10.38 -4.73 -6.23
C MET A 80 -11.63 -4.70 -7.12
N MET A 81 -11.83 -5.72 -7.96
CA MET A 81 -13.04 -5.85 -8.79
C MET A 81 -14.28 -6.13 -7.95
N ILE A 82 -14.19 -7.00 -6.94
CA ILE A 82 -15.31 -7.25 -6.02
C ILE A 82 -15.65 -5.98 -5.25
N LEU A 83 -14.67 -5.30 -4.66
CA LEU A 83 -14.90 -4.07 -3.90
C LEU A 83 -15.54 -2.97 -4.75
N ARG A 84 -15.10 -2.81 -6.01
CA ARG A 84 -15.69 -1.83 -6.94
C ARG A 84 -17.07 -2.23 -7.45
N GLY A 85 -17.33 -3.53 -7.60
CA GLY A 85 -18.62 -4.03 -8.04
C GLY A 85 -19.66 -4.12 -6.93
N SER A 86 -19.22 -4.10 -5.67
CA SER A 86 -20.09 -4.18 -4.50
C SER A 86 -20.88 -2.87 -4.29
N PRO A 87 -22.18 -2.95 -3.98
CA PRO A 87 -22.99 -1.77 -3.72
C PRO A 87 -22.67 -1.19 -2.33
N ASN A 88 -22.14 0.03 -2.26
CA ASN A 88 -22.06 0.77 -0.99
C ASN A 88 -23.29 1.67 -0.76
N TYR A 89 -23.82 2.30 -1.82
CA TYR A 89 -24.98 3.20 -1.76
C TYR A 89 -25.82 3.19 -3.06
N GLY A 90 -25.73 2.14 -3.88
CA GLY A 90 -26.37 2.07 -5.21
C GLY A 90 -26.44 0.64 -5.76
N ASP A 91 -26.60 0.51 -7.08
CA ASP A 91 -26.72 -0.81 -7.73
C ASP A 91 -25.37 -1.53 -7.87
N SER A 92 -25.40 -2.85 -7.66
CA SER A 92 -24.21 -3.70 -7.79
C SER A 92 -23.84 -3.94 -9.26
N ASN A 93 -22.54 -3.96 -9.55
CA ASN A 93 -22.04 -4.44 -10.84
C ASN A 93 -21.73 -5.94 -10.76
N SER A 94 -22.72 -6.77 -11.06
CA SER A 94 -22.61 -8.24 -10.99
C SER A 94 -21.53 -8.81 -11.89
N LEU A 95 -21.25 -8.19 -13.04
CA LEU A 95 -20.16 -8.62 -13.93
C LEU A 95 -18.80 -8.42 -13.26
N ALA A 96 -18.56 -7.24 -12.68
CA ALA A 96 -17.31 -6.96 -11.96
C ALA A 96 -17.09 -7.93 -10.79
N ILE A 97 -18.15 -8.24 -10.03
CA ILE A 97 -18.10 -9.21 -8.93
C ILE A 97 -17.75 -10.61 -9.46
N THR A 98 -18.37 -11.05 -10.56
CA THR A 98 -18.14 -12.38 -11.13
C THR A 98 -16.71 -12.54 -11.62
N PHE A 99 -16.19 -11.55 -12.37
CA PHE A 99 -14.78 -11.54 -12.78
C PHE A 99 -13.83 -11.47 -11.59
N GLY A 100 -14.20 -10.73 -10.54
CA GLY A 100 -13.44 -10.69 -9.30
C GLY A 100 -13.27 -12.05 -8.66
N TRP A 101 -14.36 -12.83 -8.54
CA TRP A 101 -14.31 -14.20 -8.02
C TRP A 101 -13.51 -15.15 -8.92
N ILE A 102 -13.64 -15.05 -10.24
CA ILE A 102 -12.82 -15.83 -11.18
C ILE A 102 -11.33 -15.53 -10.97
N SER A 103 -10.96 -14.26 -10.81
CA SER A 103 -9.57 -13.87 -10.55
C SER A 103 -9.06 -14.37 -9.20
N ILE A 104 -9.89 -14.37 -8.15
CA ILE A 104 -9.54 -14.96 -6.86
C ILE A 104 -9.35 -16.48 -7.00
N GLY A 105 -10.23 -17.17 -7.75
CA GLY A 105 -10.07 -18.59 -8.03
C GLY A 105 -8.76 -18.89 -8.75
N ALA A 106 -8.40 -18.09 -9.76
CA ALA A 106 -7.12 -18.19 -10.45
C ALA A 106 -5.93 -17.97 -9.50
N SER A 107 -6.02 -16.98 -8.60
CA SER A 107 -5.02 -16.78 -7.55
C SER A 107 -4.82 -18.02 -6.69
N CYS A 108 -5.90 -18.66 -6.22
CA CYS A 108 -5.79 -19.87 -5.41
C CYS A 108 -5.08 -20.98 -6.16
N ILE A 109 -5.40 -21.19 -7.45
CA ILE A 109 -4.75 -22.21 -8.29
C ILE A 109 -3.26 -21.92 -8.44
N LEU A 110 -2.89 -20.66 -8.70
CA LEU A 110 -1.49 -20.25 -8.85
C LEU A 110 -0.68 -20.39 -7.55
N ALA A 111 -1.34 -20.31 -6.38
CA ALA A 111 -0.69 -20.44 -5.08
C ALA A 111 -0.42 -21.91 -4.67
N ILE A 112 -1.16 -22.88 -5.23
CA ILE A 112 -1.03 -24.31 -4.90
C ILE A 112 0.42 -24.83 -4.98
N PRO A 113 1.18 -24.67 -6.08
CA PRO A 113 2.53 -25.24 -6.17
C PRO A 113 3.44 -24.71 -5.06
N ILE A 114 3.40 -23.40 -4.80
CA ILE A 114 4.21 -22.73 -3.77
C ILE A 114 3.85 -23.25 -2.38
N LEU A 115 2.55 -23.37 -2.08
CA LEU A 115 2.08 -23.85 -0.78
C LEU A 115 2.31 -25.34 -0.59
N SER A 116 2.36 -26.13 -1.67
CA SER A 116 2.59 -27.57 -1.62
C SER A 116 4.05 -27.95 -1.36
N GLU A 117 4.99 -27.06 -1.71
CA GLU A 117 6.41 -27.24 -1.46
C GLU A 117 6.84 -26.78 -0.05
N LEU A 118 5.94 -26.12 0.69
CA LEU A 118 6.23 -25.57 2.00
C LEU A 118 6.42 -26.67 3.05
N ASP A 119 7.63 -26.77 3.62
CA ASP A 119 7.88 -27.65 4.76
C ASP A 119 7.47 -26.98 6.09
N SER A 120 7.22 -27.80 7.12
CA SER A 120 6.92 -27.38 8.48
C SER A 120 7.98 -26.44 9.08
N SER A 121 9.26 -26.67 8.77
CA SER A 121 10.36 -25.80 9.20
C SER A 121 10.27 -24.40 8.57
N GLN A 122 10.08 -24.34 7.25
CA GLN A 122 9.90 -23.10 6.49
C GLN A 122 8.65 -22.32 6.93
N ALA A 123 7.57 -23.03 7.28
CA ALA A 123 6.37 -22.41 7.83
C ALA A 123 6.65 -21.69 9.17
N ILE A 124 7.43 -22.32 10.06
CA ILE A 124 7.83 -21.72 11.35
C ILE A 124 8.73 -20.52 11.13
N GLU A 125 9.70 -20.62 10.22
CA GLU A 125 10.57 -19.49 9.84
C GLU A 125 9.75 -18.32 9.29
N GLY A 126 8.79 -18.60 8.40
CA GLY A 126 7.87 -17.60 7.87
C GLY A 126 7.05 -16.91 8.97
N ILE A 127 6.47 -17.67 9.90
CA ILE A 127 5.72 -17.11 11.05
C ILE A 127 6.64 -16.25 11.92
N SER A 128 7.85 -16.72 12.20
CA SER A 128 8.86 -15.99 12.97
C SER A 128 9.26 -14.69 12.26
N ALA A 129 9.43 -14.73 10.93
CA ALA A 129 9.73 -13.55 10.13
C ALA A 129 8.59 -12.52 10.18
N ILE A 130 7.32 -12.95 10.01
CA ILE A 130 6.14 -12.09 10.14
C ILE A 130 6.10 -11.44 11.53
N PHE A 131 6.39 -12.21 12.59
CA PHE A 131 6.48 -11.68 13.94
C PHE A 131 7.61 -10.64 14.08
N GLY A 132 8.78 -10.93 13.52
CA GLY A 132 9.90 -9.99 13.47
C GLY A 132 9.55 -8.69 12.76
N PHE A 133 8.86 -8.75 11.61
CA PHE A 133 8.34 -7.57 10.92
C PHE A 133 7.33 -6.79 11.76
N ALA A 134 6.40 -7.48 12.43
CA ALA A 134 5.41 -6.84 13.31
C ALA A 134 6.09 -6.09 14.47
N VAL A 135 7.11 -6.69 15.08
CA VAL A 135 7.94 -6.05 16.11
C VAL A 135 8.74 -4.87 15.52
N GLY A 136 9.29 -5.02 14.31
CA GLY A 136 10.04 -3.98 13.61
C GLY A 136 9.22 -2.74 13.23
N ILE A 137 7.88 -2.86 13.18
CA ILE A 137 6.98 -1.72 12.98
C ILE A 137 6.81 -0.89 14.27
N LEU A 138 7.07 -1.45 15.45
CA LEU A 138 6.88 -0.76 16.73
C LEU A 138 7.70 0.53 16.87
N PRO A 139 9.01 0.58 16.52
CA PRO A 139 9.78 1.82 16.53
C PRO A 139 9.20 2.89 15.60
N PHE A 140 8.68 2.49 14.44
CA PHE A 140 8.04 3.41 13.49
C PHE A 140 6.76 4.01 14.08
N ILE A 141 5.90 3.19 14.68
CA ILE A 141 4.70 3.64 15.39
C ILE A 141 5.09 4.56 16.56
N ALA A 142 6.09 4.18 17.35
CA ALA A 142 6.59 5.02 18.44
C ALA A 142 7.10 6.37 17.93
N GLY A 143 7.79 6.39 16.80
CA GLY A 143 8.22 7.61 16.11
C GLY A 143 7.05 8.50 15.69
N ILE A 144 5.99 7.92 15.11
CA ILE A 144 4.76 8.65 14.78
C ILE A 144 4.15 9.25 16.04
N LEU A 145 3.94 8.45 17.09
CA LEU A 145 3.33 8.90 18.34
C LEU A 145 4.15 10.00 19.03
N LEU A 146 5.48 9.92 18.99
CA LEU A 146 6.37 10.97 19.50
C LEU A 146 6.25 12.24 18.67
N SER A 147 6.20 12.12 17.34
CA SER A 147 6.00 13.25 16.44
C SER A 147 4.65 13.93 16.66
N GLU A 148 3.58 13.16 16.80
CA GLU A 148 2.22 13.68 17.03
C GLU A 148 2.10 14.37 18.38
N ARG A 149 2.74 13.82 19.43
CA ARG A 149 2.81 14.49 20.75
C ARG A 149 3.62 15.78 20.70
N GLY A 150 4.60 15.87 19.81
CA GLY A 150 5.44 17.05 19.63
C GLY A 150 4.81 18.13 18.74
N SER A 151 3.95 17.75 17.80
CA SER A 151 3.11 18.69 17.07
C SER A 151 2.01 19.18 17.99
N SER A 152 2.10 20.42 18.45
CA SER A 152 0.96 21.11 19.06
C SER A 152 -0.25 20.89 18.15
N ILE A 153 -1.38 20.46 18.72
CA ILE A 153 -2.67 20.57 18.04
C ILE A 153 -2.75 22.03 17.60
N ASP A 154 -2.65 22.29 16.30
CA ASP A 154 -3.01 23.60 15.78
C ASP A 154 -4.43 23.83 16.29
N GLY A 155 -4.61 24.93 17.02
CA GLY A 155 -5.89 25.28 17.62
C GLY A 155 -7.00 25.18 16.59
N GLU A 156 -8.23 24.93 17.05
CA GLU A 156 -9.42 24.87 16.22
C GLU A 156 -9.27 25.76 14.99
N SER A 157 -9.47 25.14 13.81
CA SER A 157 -9.45 25.83 12.53
C SER A 157 -10.14 27.19 12.67
N ALA A 158 -9.49 28.24 12.19
CA ALA A 158 -10.01 29.60 12.31
C ALA A 158 -11.51 29.62 11.95
N PRO A 159 -12.34 30.36 12.70
CA PRO A 159 -13.76 30.44 12.40
C PRO A 159 -13.95 30.84 10.93
N LEU A 160 -15.03 30.35 10.33
CA LEU A 160 -15.40 30.68 8.95
C LEU A 160 -15.33 32.19 8.78
N SER A 161 -14.68 32.65 7.71
CA SER A 161 -14.79 34.04 7.32
C SER A 161 -16.24 34.37 6.99
N GLU A 162 -16.65 35.64 7.11
CA GLU A 162 -18.02 36.06 6.75
C GLU A 162 -18.40 35.63 5.33
N GLU A 163 -17.43 35.60 4.41
CA GLU A 163 -17.63 35.17 3.02
C GLU A 163 -17.90 33.67 2.92
N GLU A 164 -17.14 32.85 3.63
CA GLU A 164 -17.33 31.40 3.68
C GLU A 164 -18.62 31.02 4.40
N GLU A 165 -18.97 31.71 5.49
CA GLU A 165 -20.21 31.49 6.22
C GLU A 165 -21.41 31.75 5.30
N LYS A 166 -21.41 32.89 4.60
CA LYS A 166 -22.49 33.24 3.64
C LYS A 166 -22.58 32.24 2.49
N LEU A 167 -21.45 31.74 2.02
CA LEU A 167 -21.38 30.72 0.97
C LEU A 167 -21.99 29.39 1.47
N VAL A 168 -21.56 28.92 2.64
CA VAL A 168 -22.05 27.68 3.26
C VAL A 168 -23.55 27.79 3.57
N GLN A 169 -24.00 28.92 4.12
CA GLN A 169 -25.41 29.20 4.37
C GLN A 169 -26.22 29.14 3.08
N THR A 170 -25.74 29.77 1.99
CA THR A 170 -26.40 29.73 0.69
C THR A 170 -26.51 28.30 0.14
N ILE A 171 -25.47 27.49 0.27
CA ILE A 171 -25.47 26.08 -0.17
C ILE A 171 -26.46 25.25 0.65
N LEU A 172 -26.49 25.44 1.98
CA LEU A 172 -27.36 24.71 2.89
C LEU A 172 -28.84 25.06 2.66
N VAL A 173 -29.18 26.35 2.60
CA VAL A 173 -30.53 26.84 2.28
C VAL A 173 -31.01 26.23 0.96
N ARG A 174 -30.15 26.27 -0.08
CA ARG A 174 -30.47 25.74 -1.41
C ARG A 174 -30.65 24.22 -1.47
N ARG A 175 -29.93 23.45 -0.65
CA ARG A 175 -30.00 21.97 -0.66
C ARG A 175 -31.04 21.39 0.30
N ILE A 176 -31.25 22.04 1.44
CA ILE A 176 -32.15 21.55 2.49
C ILE A 176 -33.57 22.09 2.29
N GLY A 177 -33.75 23.08 1.40
CA GLY A 177 -35.06 23.68 1.14
C GLY A 177 -35.53 24.53 2.32
N GLY A 178 -34.58 25.12 3.06
CA GLY A 178 -34.90 26.19 3.99
C GLY A 178 -35.22 27.45 3.19
N GLU A 179 -36.29 28.15 3.56
CA GLU A 179 -36.57 29.50 3.07
C GLU A 179 -35.54 30.51 3.61
#